data_AF-A0A7X4FRL2-F1
#
_entry.id   AF-A0A7X4FRL2-F1
#
_cell.length_a   1.000
_cell.length_b   1.000
_cell.length_c   1.000
_cell.angle_alpha   90.00
_cell.angle_beta   90.00
_cell.angle_gamma   90.00
#
_symmetry.space_group_name_H-M   'P 1'
#
loop_
_entity.id
_entity.type
_entity.pdbx_description
1 polymer ?
#
loop_
_entity_poly.entity_id
_entity_poly.type
_entity_poly.pdbx_seq_one_letter_code
_entity_poly.pdbx_strand_id
1 'polypeptide(L)'
;MALRHRLAAALTLLTLVWDSSGAPLDASGQEPRSSLAAGFELAYNLDHDAAIETFAQIIASRPDDPAGYRSIAAVTWLRILFLRGDFLTDNYLTGSMNRTPDEIEEPPAALAATFHEHLERATELAEAAVRRAPGDPTAHYALGVAA
;
A
#
# COMPACT_ATOMS: atom_id res chain seq x y z
N MET A 1 -64.19 -4.12 52.36
CA MET A 1 -64.42 -4.11 50.90
C MET A 1 -63.52 -3.01 50.34
N ALA A 2 -62.28 -3.35 49.97
CA ALA A 2 -61.81 -3.50 48.58
C ALA A 2 -61.78 -2.14 47.84
N LEU A 3 -60.73 -1.68 47.14
CA LEU A 3 -59.46 -2.24 46.70
C LEU A 3 -58.70 -1.03 46.08
N ARG A 4 -57.39 -0.91 46.35
CA ARG A 4 -56.47 0.06 45.71
C ARG A 4 -56.24 -0.34 44.25
N HIS A 5 -55.84 0.60 43.37
CA HIS A 5 -54.91 0.47 42.21
C HIS A 5 -55.33 1.38 41.02
N ARG A 6 -54.55 2.42 40.65
CA ARG A 6 -53.33 2.49 39.79
C ARG A 6 -53.68 2.92 38.35
N LEU A 7 -53.21 4.09 37.90
CA LEU A 7 -52.06 4.34 37.01
C LEU A 7 -52.44 4.47 35.53
N ALA A 8 -52.16 5.63 34.93
CA ALA A 8 -51.67 5.73 33.57
C ALA A 8 -50.91 7.07 33.41
N ALA A 9 -49.59 6.99 33.49
CA ALA A 9 -48.65 8.09 33.28
C ALA A 9 -48.52 8.37 31.78
N ALA A 10 -48.68 9.63 31.39
CA ALA A 10 -48.41 10.09 30.03
C ALA A 10 -46.90 10.29 29.85
N LEU A 11 -46.31 9.42 29.04
CA LEU A 11 -44.93 9.49 28.58
C LEU A 11 -44.78 10.69 27.63
N THR A 12 -44.06 11.74 28.02
CA THR A 12 -43.55 12.75 27.08
C THR A 12 -42.06 12.51 26.89
N LEU A 13 -41.70 11.97 25.72
CA LEU A 13 -40.33 11.67 25.32
C LEU A 13 -39.56 12.98 25.11
N LEU A 14 -38.59 13.19 25.99
CA LEU A 14 -37.55 14.22 25.92
C LEU A 14 -36.61 13.89 24.74
N THR A 15 -36.70 14.62 23.64
CA THR A 15 -35.73 14.53 22.54
C THR A 15 -34.43 15.20 22.98
N LEU A 16 -33.42 14.36 23.26
CA LEU A 16 -32.05 14.78 23.50
C LEU A 16 -31.50 15.40 22.20
N VAL A 17 -31.36 16.73 22.16
CA VAL A 17 -30.59 17.43 21.13
C VAL A 17 -29.13 17.02 21.34
N TRP A 18 -28.65 16.10 20.49
CA TRP A 18 -27.24 15.77 20.39
C TRP A 18 -26.56 16.95 19.71
N ASP A 19 -25.88 17.79 20.50
CA ASP A 19 -25.00 18.85 20.02
C ASP A 19 -23.82 18.20 19.28
N SER A 20 -23.95 18.04 17.95
CA SER A 20 -22.86 17.65 17.08
C SER A 20 -21.97 18.86 16.82
N SER A 21 -21.34 19.38 17.86
CA SER A 21 -20.18 20.25 17.71
C SER A 21 -18.99 19.38 17.26
N GLY A 22 -19.08 18.86 16.03
CA GLY A 22 -17.95 18.26 15.34
C GLY A 22 -16.99 19.39 15.00
N ALA A 23 -16.00 19.60 15.87
CA ALA A 23 -14.82 20.38 15.50
C ALA A 23 -14.32 19.84 14.15
N PRO A 24 -14.03 20.70 13.16
CA PRO A 24 -13.42 20.23 11.93
C PRO A 24 -12.11 19.55 12.33
N LEU A 25 -12.04 18.24 12.12
CA LEU A 25 -10.75 17.55 12.14
C LEU A 25 -9.94 18.24 11.05
N ASP A 26 -8.86 18.90 11.46
CA ASP A 26 -7.98 19.62 10.55
C ASP A 26 -7.71 18.75 9.32
N ALA A 27 -8.21 19.18 8.17
CA ALA A 27 -8.04 18.54 6.87
C ALA A 27 -6.58 18.65 6.35
N SER A 28 -5.62 18.94 7.25
CA SER A 28 -4.18 18.88 6.99
C SER A 28 -3.61 17.47 7.13
N GLY A 29 -4.44 16.46 7.43
CA GLY A 29 -4.04 15.05 7.56
C GLY A 29 -4.39 14.14 6.37
N GLN A 30 -5.01 14.66 5.32
CA GLN A 30 -5.41 13.90 4.13
C GLN A 30 -4.48 14.17 2.96
N GLU A 31 -3.33 13.49 2.92
CA GLU A 31 -2.41 13.21 1.79
C GLU A 31 -1.17 12.58 2.46
N PRO A 32 -0.55 11.42 2.08
CA PRO A 32 -0.26 10.87 0.74
C PRO A 32 -0.42 9.31 0.64
N ARG A 33 -1.17 8.66 1.55
CA ARG A 33 -1.47 7.22 1.46
C ARG A 33 -2.46 6.90 0.34
N SER A 34 -3.27 7.88 -0.06
CA SER A 34 -4.22 7.80 -1.17
C SER A 34 -3.54 7.47 -2.50
N SER A 35 -2.37 8.06 -2.79
CA SER A 35 -1.62 7.82 -4.03
C SER A 35 -0.86 6.50 -4.04
N LEU A 36 -0.24 6.11 -2.91
CA LEU A 36 0.39 4.78 -2.80
C LEU A 36 -0.65 3.66 -2.91
N ALA A 37 -1.78 3.80 -2.20
CA ALA A 37 -2.87 2.85 -2.28
C ALA A 37 -3.42 2.75 -3.70
N ALA A 38 -3.67 3.89 -4.37
CA ALA A 38 -4.13 3.90 -5.77
C ALA A 38 -3.15 3.20 -6.72
N GLY A 39 -1.83 3.42 -6.57
CA GLY A 39 -0.83 2.70 -7.35
C GLY A 39 -0.86 1.19 -7.11
N PHE A 40 -1.05 0.76 -5.86
CA PHE A 40 -1.19 -0.67 -5.55
C PHE A 40 -2.54 -1.27 -5.98
N GLU A 41 -3.63 -0.50 -6.00
CA GLU A 41 -4.91 -0.91 -6.59
C GLU A 41 -4.77 -1.17 -8.09
N LEU A 42 -4.07 -0.30 -8.83
CA LEU A 42 -3.75 -0.53 -10.24
C LEU A 42 -2.92 -1.81 -10.42
N ALA A 43 -1.88 -1.99 -9.60
CA ALA A 43 -1.06 -3.19 -9.65
C ALA A 43 -1.84 -4.47 -9.33
N TYR A 44 -2.77 -4.41 -8.36
CA TYR A 44 -3.66 -5.52 -8.04
C TYR A 44 -4.57 -5.91 -9.21
N ASN A 45 -5.01 -4.91 -9.98
CA ASN A 45 -5.79 -5.11 -11.21
C ASN A 45 -4.91 -5.39 -12.45
N LEU A 46 -3.61 -5.68 -12.25
CA LEU A 46 -2.62 -5.99 -13.29
C LEU A 46 -2.27 -4.82 -14.23
N ASP A 47 -2.73 -3.61 -13.91
CA ASP A 47 -2.40 -2.37 -14.62
C ASP A 47 -1.01 -1.85 -14.20
N HIS A 48 0.01 -2.70 -14.36
CA HIS A 48 1.37 -2.44 -13.85
C HIS A 48 2.01 -1.17 -14.41
N ASP A 49 1.78 -0.86 -15.70
CA ASP A 49 2.35 0.35 -16.31
C ASP A 49 1.74 1.63 -15.70
N ALA A 50 0.41 1.66 -15.51
CA ALA A 50 -0.28 2.79 -14.87
C ALA A 50 0.11 2.93 -13.38
N ALA A 51 0.34 1.80 -12.69
CA ALA A 51 0.87 1.80 -11.33
C ALA A 51 2.27 2.44 -11.28
N ILE A 52 3.18 2.07 -12.19
CA ILE A 52 4.53 2.66 -12.28
C ILE A 52 4.45 4.17 -12.52
N GLU A 53 3.60 4.62 -13.45
CA GLU A 53 3.38 6.06 -13.69
C GLU A 53 2.87 6.79 -12.44
N THR A 54 1.95 6.18 -11.71
CA THR A 54 1.41 6.73 -10.45
C THR A 54 2.53 6.90 -9.41
N PHE A 55 3.40 5.89 -9.25
CA PHE A 55 4.53 5.99 -8.33
C PHE A 55 5.62 6.96 -8.80
N ALA A 56 5.81 7.14 -10.11
CA ALA A 56 6.72 8.15 -10.65
C ALA A 56 6.27 9.58 -10.26
N GLN A 57 4.96 9.85 -10.24
CA GLN A 57 4.42 11.12 -9.74
C GLN A 57 4.67 11.30 -8.23
N ILE A 58 4.62 10.21 -7.47
CA ILE A 58 4.97 10.23 -6.04
C ILE A 58 6.45 10.58 -5.86
N ILE A 59 7.35 9.98 -6.65
CA ILE A 59 8.78 10.31 -6.62
C ILE A 59 9.00 11.78 -6.97
N ALA A 60 8.31 12.30 -8.00
CA ALA A 60 8.43 13.70 -8.38
C ALA A 60 8.02 14.67 -7.26
N SER A 61 7.03 14.31 -6.43
CA SER A 61 6.58 15.14 -5.30
C SER A 61 7.38 14.91 -4.01
N ARG A 62 7.95 13.72 -3.81
CA ARG A 62 8.73 13.33 -2.63
C ARG A 62 10.00 12.56 -3.03
N PRO A 63 10.99 13.23 -3.63
CA PRO A 63 12.16 12.55 -4.20
C PRO A 63 13.10 11.92 -3.16
N ASP A 64 12.99 12.35 -1.90
CA ASP A 64 13.78 11.85 -0.77
C ASP A 64 13.04 10.78 0.06
N ASP A 65 11.82 10.40 -0.34
CA ASP A 65 11.05 9.35 0.33
C ASP A 65 11.27 8.00 -0.39
N PRO A 66 11.76 6.96 0.31
CA PRO A 66 12.00 5.65 -0.31
C PRO A 66 10.72 4.94 -0.79
N ALA A 67 9.54 5.39 -0.36
CA ALA A 67 8.27 4.72 -0.65
C ALA A 67 7.92 4.67 -2.14
N GLY A 68 8.17 5.75 -2.89
CA GLY A 68 7.87 5.77 -4.33
C GLY A 68 8.76 4.79 -5.10
N TYR A 69 10.07 4.81 -4.82
CA TYR A 69 11.05 3.95 -5.47
C TYR A 69 10.81 2.47 -5.17
N ARG A 70 10.60 2.09 -3.90
CA ARG A 70 10.32 0.68 -3.57
C ARG A 70 9.04 0.18 -4.25
N SER A 71 8.04 1.05 -4.41
CA SER A 71 6.78 0.70 -5.06
C SER A 71 6.96 0.43 -6.56
N ILE A 72 7.77 1.24 -7.27
CA ILE A 72 8.14 0.95 -8.66
C ILE A 72 8.90 -0.38 -8.75
N ALA A 73 9.88 -0.61 -7.87
CA ALA A 73 10.61 -1.88 -7.85
C ALA A 73 9.67 -3.08 -7.64
N ALA A 74 8.79 -3.02 -6.64
CA ALA A 74 7.84 -4.09 -6.34
C ALA A 74 6.89 -4.40 -7.51
N VAL A 75 6.31 -3.38 -8.15
CA VAL A 75 5.39 -3.58 -9.28
C VAL A 75 6.13 -4.02 -10.54
N THR A 76 7.34 -3.52 -10.78
CA THR A 76 8.18 -4.00 -11.88
C THR A 76 8.52 -5.47 -11.72
N TRP A 77 8.82 -5.91 -10.49
CA TRP A 77 9.03 -7.32 -10.19
C TRP A 77 7.77 -8.15 -10.46
N LEU A 78 6.59 -7.73 -9.98
CA LEU A 78 5.32 -8.40 -10.28
C LEU A 78 5.07 -8.51 -11.79
N ARG A 79 5.35 -7.46 -12.54
CA ARG A 79 5.24 -7.46 -14.00
C ARG A 79 6.16 -8.50 -14.64
N ILE A 80 7.41 -8.59 -14.20
CA ILE A 80 8.37 -9.60 -14.67
C ILE A 80 7.84 -11.01 -14.41
N LEU A 81 7.33 -11.27 -13.20
CA LEU A 81 6.77 -12.57 -12.83
C LEU A 81 5.58 -12.97 -13.71
N PHE A 82 4.71 -12.01 -14.02
CA PHE A 82 3.58 -12.22 -14.91
C PHE A 82 4.02 -12.52 -16.35
N LEU A 83 4.96 -11.74 -16.88
CA LEU A 83 5.47 -11.91 -18.26
C LEU A 83 6.19 -13.25 -18.46
N ARG A 84 6.92 -13.72 -17.46
CA ARG A 84 7.62 -15.02 -17.50
C ARG A 84 6.69 -16.21 -17.23
N GLY A 85 5.44 -15.93 -16.85
CA GLY A 85 4.45 -16.95 -16.54
C GLY A 85 4.80 -17.79 -15.32
N ASP A 86 5.78 -17.38 -14.50
CA ASP A 86 6.36 -18.21 -13.43
C ASP A 86 5.35 -18.55 -12.31
N PHE A 87 4.26 -17.78 -12.19
CA PHE A 87 3.28 -17.88 -11.10
C PHE A 87 1.83 -18.08 -11.58
N LEU A 88 1.62 -18.72 -12.72
CA LEU A 88 0.26 -19.02 -13.21
C LEU A 88 -0.34 -20.23 -12.49
N THR A 89 -1.67 -20.20 -12.29
CA THR A 89 -2.43 -21.30 -11.70
C THR A 89 -2.20 -22.61 -12.45
N ASP A 90 -2.07 -22.56 -13.77
CA ASP A 90 -1.78 -23.72 -14.59
C ASP A 90 -0.45 -24.37 -14.22
N ASN A 91 0.58 -23.58 -13.89
CA ASN A 91 1.87 -24.11 -13.46
C ASN A 91 1.79 -24.77 -12.08
N TYR A 92 0.98 -24.20 -11.19
CA TYR A 92 0.70 -24.79 -9.88
C TYR A 92 -0.07 -26.11 -10.01
N LEU A 93 -1.10 -26.16 -10.87
CA LEU A 93 -1.97 -27.32 -11.06
C LEU A 93 -1.30 -28.45 -11.85
N THR A 94 -0.40 -28.13 -12.78
CA THR A 94 0.30 -29.10 -13.62
C THR A 94 1.64 -29.55 -13.04
N GLY A 95 2.12 -28.92 -11.96
CA GLY A 95 3.41 -29.24 -11.34
C GLY A 95 4.63 -28.72 -12.10
N SER A 96 4.44 -27.80 -13.07
CA SER A 96 5.52 -27.20 -13.86
C SER A 96 6.31 -26.10 -13.11
N MET A 97 6.03 -25.90 -11.82
CA MET A 97 6.85 -25.10 -10.91
C MET A 97 8.31 -25.62 -10.80
N ASN A 98 8.58 -26.84 -11.26
CA ASN A 98 9.90 -27.49 -11.25
C ASN A 98 10.71 -27.25 -12.53
N ARG A 99 10.59 -26.09 -13.17
CA ARG A 99 11.45 -25.73 -14.31
C ARG A 99 12.90 -25.60 -13.85
N THR A 100 13.79 -26.20 -14.61
CA THR A 100 15.24 -25.98 -14.49
C THR A 100 15.59 -24.55 -14.89
N PRO A 101 16.68 -23.96 -14.37
CA PRO A 101 17.07 -22.58 -14.69
C PRO A 101 17.15 -22.30 -16.20
N ASP A 102 17.54 -23.30 -17.00
CA ASP A 102 17.65 -23.19 -18.46
C ASP A 102 16.28 -23.10 -19.18
N GLU A 103 15.19 -23.48 -18.50
CA GLU A 103 13.81 -23.41 -19.00
C GLU A 103 13.10 -22.11 -18.60
N ILE A 104 13.80 -21.24 -17.88
CA ILE A 104 13.28 -19.99 -17.37
C ILE A 104 13.81 -18.86 -18.26
N GLU A 105 12.92 -18.20 -18.98
CA GLU A 105 13.27 -17.04 -19.79
C GLU A 105 13.85 -15.92 -18.90
N GLU A 106 14.91 -15.26 -19.39
CA GLU A 106 15.47 -14.10 -18.73
C GLU A 106 14.43 -12.97 -18.63
N PRO A 107 14.45 -12.17 -17.55
CA PRO A 107 13.56 -11.02 -17.48
C PRO A 107 13.88 -10.02 -18.60
N PRO A 108 12.87 -9.34 -19.17
CA PRO A 108 13.12 -8.26 -20.12
C PRO A 108 14.11 -7.25 -19.55
N ALA A 109 15.23 -7.02 -20.25
CA ALA A 109 16.37 -6.28 -19.71
C ALA A 109 16.01 -4.89 -19.17
N ALA A 110 15.08 -4.19 -19.84
CA ALA A 110 14.60 -2.86 -19.41
C ALA A 110 13.87 -2.92 -18.05
N LEU A 111 13.08 -3.98 -17.80
CA LEU A 111 12.39 -4.16 -16.54
C LEU A 111 13.35 -4.60 -15.44
N ALA A 112 14.32 -5.45 -15.77
CA ALA A 112 15.38 -5.82 -14.83
C ALA A 112 16.19 -4.59 -14.38
N ALA A 113 16.52 -3.69 -15.31
CA ALA A 113 17.19 -2.43 -15.01
C ALA A 113 16.32 -1.52 -14.13
N THR A 114 15.05 -1.33 -14.49
CA THR A 114 14.09 -0.52 -13.71
C THR A 114 13.96 -1.03 -12.27
N PHE A 115 13.86 -2.35 -12.09
CA PHE A 115 13.81 -2.98 -10.78
C PHE A 115 15.06 -2.68 -9.95
N HIS A 116 16.26 -2.92 -10.49
CA HIS A 116 17.51 -2.69 -9.76
C HIS A 116 17.69 -1.22 -9.39
N GLU A 117 17.53 -0.31 -10.36
CA GLU A 117 17.69 1.14 -10.14
C GLU A 117 16.82 1.64 -8.99
N HIS A 118 15.54 1.25 -8.98
CA HIS A 118 14.60 1.74 -7.97
C HIS A 118 14.77 1.04 -6.63
N LEU A 119 15.18 -0.23 -6.61
CA LEU A 119 15.49 -0.94 -5.38
C LEU A 119 16.73 -0.34 -4.70
N GLU A 120 17.81 -0.16 -5.45
CA GLU A 120 19.04 0.47 -4.95
C GLU A 120 18.75 1.85 -4.38
N ARG A 121 17.99 2.67 -5.12
CA ARG A 121 17.64 4.01 -4.66
C ARG A 121 16.77 4.02 -3.41
N ALA A 122 15.80 3.10 -3.31
CA ALA A 122 14.98 2.96 -2.11
C ALA A 122 15.83 2.59 -0.88
N THR A 123 16.77 1.67 -1.04
CA THR A 123 17.68 1.23 0.02
C THR A 123 18.58 2.37 0.48
N GLU A 124 19.23 3.09 -0.44
CA GLU A 124 20.07 4.24 -0.10
C GLU A 124 19.32 5.30 0.74
N LEU A 125 18.10 5.63 0.33
CA LEU A 125 17.25 6.61 1.01
C LEU A 125 16.81 6.11 2.40
N ALA A 126 16.44 4.83 2.50
CA ALA A 126 16.03 4.23 3.76
C ALA A 126 17.18 4.15 4.77
N GLU A 127 18.37 3.75 4.33
CA GLU A 127 19.57 3.77 5.18
C GLU A 127 19.91 5.20 5.63
N ALA A 128 19.81 6.18 4.72
CA ALA A 128 20.04 7.57 5.07
C ALA A 128 19.03 8.08 6.11
N ALA A 129 17.77 7.65 6.03
CA ALA A 129 16.75 7.97 7.03
C ALA A 129 17.12 7.39 8.41
N VAL A 130 17.55 6.12 8.48
CA VAL A 130 18.01 5.49 9.73
C VAL A 130 19.24 6.19 10.29
N ARG A 131 20.23 6.55 9.45
CA ARG A 131 21.41 7.31 9.90
C ARG A 131 21.03 8.68 10.48
N ARG A 132 20.05 9.36 9.87
CA ARG A 132 19.58 10.68 10.32
C ARG A 132 18.79 10.62 11.63
N ALA A 133 17.97 9.58 11.79
CA ALA A 133 17.13 9.39 12.97
C ALA A 133 17.20 7.93 13.46
N PRO A 134 18.27 7.54 14.20
CA PRO A 134 18.50 6.15 14.57
C PRO A 134 17.41 5.51 15.44
N GLY A 135 16.59 6.32 16.11
CA GLY A 135 15.47 5.86 16.94
C GLY A 135 14.10 5.91 16.26
N ASP A 136 14.01 6.31 14.98
CA ASP A 136 12.72 6.42 14.29
C ASP A 136 12.25 5.04 13.78
N PRO A 137 11.15 4.49 14.34
CA PRO A 137 10.62 3.20 13.90
C PRO A 137 10.16 3.23 12.43
N THR A 138 9.77 4.39 11.90
CA THR A 138 9.36 4.54 10.50
C THR A 138 10.55 4.36 9.57
N ALA A 139 11.71 4.91 9.92
CA ALA A 139 12.94 4.75 9.16
C ALA A 139 13.40 3.27 9.15
N HIS A 140 13.31 2.59 10.29
CA HIS A 140 13.63 1.15 10.37
C HIS A 140 12.64 0.29 9.58
N TYR A 141 11.35 0.60 9.64
CA TYR A 141 10.35 -0.06 8.78
C TYR A 141 10.70 0.15 7.31
N ALA A 142 10.99 1.38 6.89
CA ALA A 142 11.33 1.69 5.50
C ALA A 142 12.59 0.93 5.04
N LEU A 143 13.61 0.79 5.89
CA LEU A 143 14.80 0.01 5.58
C LEU A 143 14.49 -1.49 5.47
N GLY A 144 13.71 -2.02 6.42
CA GLY A 144 13.35 -3.45 6.41
C GLY A 144 12.46 -3.88 5.24
N VAL A 145 11.74 -2.96 4.60
CA VAL A 145 10.94 -3.26 3.39
C VAL A 145 11.65 -2.91 2.08
N ALA A 146 12.83 -2.29 2.14
CA ALA A 146 13.63 -1.95 0.96
C ALA A 146 14.82 -2.90 0.75
N ALA A 147 15.30 -3.56 1.81
CA ALA A 147 16.35 -4.57 1.78
C ALA A 147 15.80 -5.99 1.56
#